data_AF-A0A529M1H2-F1
#
_entry.id   AF-A0A529M1H2-F1
#
_cell.length_a   1.000
_cell.length_b   1.000
_cell.length_c   1.000
_cell.angle_alpha   90.00
_cell.angle_beta   90.00
_cell.angle_gamma   90.00
#
_symmetry.space_group_name_H-M   'P 1'
#
loop_
_entity.id
_entity.type
_entity.pdbx_description
1 polymer ?
#
loop_
_entity_poly.entity_id
_entity_poly.type
_entity_poly.pdbx_seq_one_letter_code
_entity_poly.pdbx_strand_id
1 'polypeptide(L)'
;RVIAGLEDSTSGRVVIDGADVSATPPAKRGIAMVFQTYALYPHLTVKNNMGLGLKQAGTPAPEIDRRIGIASSMLSLEPYL
;
A
#
# COMPACT_ATOMS: atom_id res chain seq x y z
N ARG A 1 -8.71 -10.96 1.16
CA ARG A 1 -8.19 -10.86 -0.24
C ARG A 1 -9.27 -10.32 -1.19
N VAL A 2 -10.51 -10.80 -1.09
CA VAL A 2 -11.68 -10.34 -1.85
C VAL A 2 -11.93 -8.83 -1.81
N ILE A 3 -11.91 -8.20 -0.62
CA ILE A 3 -12.11 -6.74 -0.49
C ILE A 3 -11.07 -5.94 -1.30
N ALA A 4 -9.82 -6.38 -1.26
CA ALA A 4 -8.72 -5.78 -2.04
C ALA A 4 -8.75 -6.15 -3.53
N GLY A 5 -9.61 -7.08 -3.95
CA GLY A 5 -9.70 -7.56 -5.34
C GLY A 5 -8.60 -8.54 -5.74
N LEU A 6 -7.88 -9.12 -4.77
CA LEU A 6 -6.83 -10.12 -5.01
C LEU A 6 -7.38 -11.55 -5.15
N GLU A 7 -8.70 -11.68 -5.12
CA GLU A 7 -9.48 -12.90 -5.22
C GLU A 7 -10.92 -12.51 -5.55
N ASP A 8 -11.59 -13.29 -6.38
CA ASP A 8 -12.96 -13.00 -6.80
C ASP A 8 -13.97 -13.44 -5.73
N SER A 9 -15.05 -12.67 -5.56
CA SER A 9 -16.18 -13.10 -4.75
C SER A 9 -17.06 -14.05 -5.54
N THR A 10 -17.44 -15.18 -4.94
CA THR A 10 -18.40 -16.12 -5.56
C THR A 10 -19.78 -15.50 -5.76
N SER A 11 -20.22 -14.65 -4.83
CA SER A 11 -21.49 -13.94 -4.90
C SER A 11 -21.45 -12.68 -4.04
N GLY A 12 -22.46 -11.82 -4.22
CA GLY A 12 -22.56 -10.54 -3.51
C GLY A 12 -21.78 -9.42 -4.20
N ARG A 13 -21.50 -8.36 -3.45
CA ARG A 13 -20.80 -7.17 -3.94
C ARG A 13 -19.88 -6.58 -2.88
N VAL A 14 -18.75 -6.02 -3.32
CA VAL A 14 -17.82 -5.29 -2.47
C VAL A 14 -18.13 -3.81 -2.59
N VAL A 15 -18.45 -3.16 -1.47
CA VAL A 15 -18.75 -1.74 -1.42
C VAL A 15 -17.69 -1.02 -0.59
N ILE A 16 -17.06 0.00 -1.16
CA ILE A 16 -16.10 0.88 -0.48
C ILE A 16 -16.64 2.30 -0.61
N ASP A 17 -16.82 2.98 0.52
CA ASP A 17 -17.37 4.36 0.58
C ASP A 17 -18.68 4.52 -0.20
N GLY A 18 -19.55 3.51 -0.14
CA GLY A 18 -20.85 3.50 -0.83
C GLY A 18 -20.79 3.15 -2.32
N ALA A 19 -19.60 3.08 -2.93
CA ALA A 19 -19.41 2.68 -4.32
C ALA A 19 -19.21 1.16 -4.46
N ASP A 20 -19.91 0.54 -5.41
CA ASP A 20 -19.67 -0.86 -5.77
C ASP A 20 -18.35 -0.98 -6.55
N VAL A 21 -17.39 -1.67 -5.96
CA VAL A 21 -16.04 -1.86 -6.51
C VAL A 21 -15.79 -3.30 -6.95
N SER A 22 -16.84 -4.12 -7.06
CA SER A 22 -16.71 -5.56 -7.35
C SER A 22 -15.92 -5.83 -8.63
N ALA A 23 -16.12 -5.01 -9.67
CA ALA A 23 -15.40 -5.07 -10.94
C ALA A 23 -14.19 -4.13 -11.04
N THR A 24 -13.90 -3.35 -9.99
CA THR A 24 -12.78 -2.41 -9.99
C THR A 24 -11.46 -3.18 -9.77
N PRO A 25 -10.43 -3.00 -10.63
CA PRO A 25 -9.13 -3.61 -10.42
C PRO A 25 -8.51 -3.20 -9.08
N PRO A 26 -7.74 -4.08 -8.39
CA PRO A 26 -7.15 -3.82 -7.08
C PRO A 26 -6.47 -2.46 -6.94
N ALA A 27 -5.63 -2.10 -7.92
CA ALA A 27 -4.86 -0.85 -7.92
C ALA A 27 -5.74 0.42 -7.96
N LYS A 28 -7.02 0.30 -8.34
CA LYS A 28 -7.96 1.42 -8.43
C LYS A 28 -8.97 1.45 -7.27
N ARG A 29 -8.88 0.54 -6.30
CA ARG A 29 -9.82 0.48 -5.17
C ARG A 29 -9.52 1.48 -4.05
N GLY A 30 -8.40 2.21 -4.13
CA GLY A 30 -8.08 3.27 -3.17
C GLY A 30 -7.75 2.80 -1.76
N ILE A 31 -7.39 1.52 -1.58
CA ILE A 31 -7.05 0.95 -0.27
C ILE A 31 -5.60 0.49 -0.22
N ALA A 32 -5.03 0.48 0.98
CA ALA A 32 -3.74 -0.14 1.27
C ALA A 32 -3.95 -1.48 2.00
N MET A 33 -3.06 -2.45 1.76
CA MET A 33 -3.10 -3.76 2.40
C MET A 33 -1.72 -4.15 2.91
N VAL A 34 -1.65 -4.67 4.14
CA VAL A 34 -0.48 -5.36 4.69
C VAL A 34 -0.71 -6.86 4.60
N PHE A 35 0.23 -7.59 4.01
CA PHE A 35 0.12 -9.04 3.81
C PHE A 35 0.56 -9.82 5.05
N GLN A 36 -0.04 -10.98 5.30
CA GLN A 36 0.36 -11.89 6.39
C GLN A 36 1.76 -12.48 6.17
N THR A 37 2.05 -12.90 4.93
CA THR A 37 3.41 -13.28 4.51
C THR A 37 4.09 -12.05 3.94
N TYR A 38 5.33 -11.78 4.34
CA TYR A 38 6.05 -10.56 3.98
C TYR A 38 6.11 -10.38 2.45
N ALA A 39 5.35 -9.41 1.95
CA ALA A 39 5.34 -9.00 0.54
C ALA A 39 6.27 -7.79 0.33
N LEU A 40 7.48 -7.89 0.86
CA LEU A 40 8.53 -6.88 0.69
C LEU A 40 9.30 -7.15 -0.61
N TYR A 41 9.83 -6.09 -1.21
CA TYR A 41 10.73 -6.19 -2.35
C TYR A 41 12.15 -6.46 -1.84
N PRO A 42 12.70 -7.68 -1.99
CA PRO A 42 13.93 -8.08 -1.29
C PRO A 42 15.18 -7.34 -1.78
N HIS A 43 15.12 -6.79 -2.99
CA HIS A 43 16.19 -6.04 -3.63
C HIS A 43 16.17 -4.54 -3.28
N LEU A 44 15.23 -4.10 -2.43
CA LEU A 44 15.10 -2.70 -2.00
C LEU A 44 15.46 -2.55 -0.52
N THR A 45 16.06 -1.42 -0.16
CA THR A 45 16.26 -1.02 1.25
C THR A 45 14.92 -0.78 1.95
N VAL A 46 14.92 -0.67 3.28
CA VAL A 46 13.70 -0.33 4.06
C VAL A 46 13.11 0.99 3.58
N LYS A 47 13.94 2.04 3.44
CA LYS A 47 13.54 3.34 2.89
C LYS A 47 12.88 3.21 1.52
N ASN A 48 13.45 2.41 0.62
CA ASN A 48 12.92 2.24 -0.73
C ASN A 48 11.62 1.41 -0.76
N ASN A 49 11.47 0.41 0.10
CA ASN A 49 10.21 -0.31 0.29
C ASN A 49 9.09 0.64 0.77
N MET A 50 9.37 1.45 1.79
CA MET A 50 8.40 2.41 2.35
C MET A 50 7.97 3.49 1.35
N GLY A 51 8.88 3.94 0.48
CA GLY A 51 8.62 5.00 -0.49
C GLY A 51 8.02 4.54 -1.83
N LEU A 52 8.01 3.24 -2.12
CA LEU A 52 7.74 2.74 -3.48
C LEU A 52 6.36 3.18 -4.02
N GLY A 53 5.31 3.03 -3.22
CA GLY A 53 3.95 3.43 -3.64
C GLY A 53 3.82 4.93 -3.89
N LEU A 54 4.49 5.77 -3.09
CA LEU A 54 4.49 7.22 -3.26
C LEU A 54 5.25 7.64 -4.53
N LYS A 55 6.37 6.97 -4.84
CA LYS A 55 7.12 7.16 -6.09
C LYS A 55 6.26 6.82 -7.30
N GLN A 56 5.56 5.68 -7.28
CA GLN A 56 4.66 5.26 -8.36
C GLN A 56 3.47 6.20 -8.54
N ALA A 57 2.99 6.81 -7.45
CA ALA A 57 1.96 7.85 -7.48
C ALA A 57 2.48 9.23 -7.95
N GLY A 58 3.78 9.38 -8.27
CA GLY A 58 4.36 10.64 -8.73
C GLY A 58 4.50 11.70 -7.61
N THR A 59 4.54 11.28 -6.35
CA THR A 59 4.71 12.20 -5.21
C THR A 59 6.09 12.86 -5.27
N PRO A 60 6.22 14.19 -5.04
CA PRO A 60 7.52 14.86 -5.01
C PRO A 60 8.48 14.27 -3.97
N ALA A 61 9.75 14.13 -4.33
CA ALA A 61 10.76 13.51 -3.47
C ALA A 61 10.84 14.09 -2.03
N PRO A 62 10.77 15.43 -1.82
CA PRO A 62 10.78 15.99 -0.46
C PRO A 62 9.58 15.54 0.40
N GLU A 63 8.41 15.36 -0.23
CA GLU A 63 7.21 14.88 0.47
C GLU A 63 7.30 13.39 0.79
N ILE A 64 7.95 12.59 -0.09
CA ILE A 64 8.24 11.19 0.18
C ILE A 64 9.16 11.07 1.39
N ASP A 65 10.28 11.81 1.41
CA ASP A 65 11.24 11.77 2.51
C ASP A 65 10.59 12.20 3.83
N ARG A 66 9.76 13.24 3.82
CA ARG A 66 9.00 13.69 5.01
C ARG A 66 8.07 12.59 5.55
N ARG A 67 7.30 11.94 4.68
CA ARG A 67 6.37 10.87 5.09
C ARG A 67 7.09 9.63 5.59
N ILE A 68 8.21 9.25 4.96
CA ILE A 68 9.04 8.15 5.42
C ILE A 68 9.56 8.45 6.82
N GLY A 69 10.09 9.65 7.08
CA GLY A 69 10.62 10.02 8.41
C GLY A 69 9.56 9.93 9.52
N ILE A 70 8.33 10.35 9.25
CA ILE A 70 7.22 10.20 10.19
C ILE A 70 6.92 8.72 10.44
N ALA A 71 6.74 7.93 9.37
CA ALA A 71 6.39 6.52 9.48
C ALA A 71 7.50 5.69 10.14
N SER A 72 8.77 5.96 9.82
CA SER A 72 9.88 5.24 10.44
C SER A 72 9.95 5.51 11.93
N SER A 73 9.66 6.73 12.37
CA SER A 73 9.69 7.08 13.78
C SER A 73 8.56 6.46 14.59
N MET A 74 7.35 6.43 14.02
CA MET A 74 6.22 5.72 14.63
C MET A 74 6.47 4.22 14.79
N LEU A 75 7.31 3.64 13.93
CA LEU A 75 7.58 2.20 13.87
C LEU A 75 8.95 1.81 14.42
N SER A 76 9.73 2.78 14.94
CA SER A 76 11.10 2.57 15.46
C SER A 76 12.04 1.92 14.43
N LEU A 77 11.95 2.37 13.17
CA LEU A 77 12.69 1.84 12.04
C LEU A 77 13.92 2.68 11.66
N GLU A 78 14.17 3.82 12.32
CA GLU A 78 15.27 4.73 11.98
C GLU A 78 16.65 4.05 11.91
N PRO A 79 17.01 3.09 12.78
CA PRO A 79 18.29 2.38 12.69
C PRO A 79 18.44 1.49 11.44
N TYR A 80 17.35 1.25 10.70
CA TYR A 80 17.27 0.30 9.59
C TYR A 80 17.01 0.97 8.23
N LEU A 81 16.88 2.30 8.17
CA LEU A 81 16.64 3.06 6.93
C LEU A 81 17.88 3.17 6.04
#